data_AF-B7KYT2-F1
#
_entry.id   AF-B7KYT2-F1
#
_cell.length_a   1.000
_cell.length_b   1.000
_cell.length_c   1.000
_cell.angle_alpha   90.00
_cell.angle_beta   90.00
_cell.angle_gamma   90.00
#
_symmetry.space_group_name_H-M   'P 1'
#
loop_
_entity.id
_entity.type
_entity.pdbx_description
1 polymer ?
#
loop_
_entity_poly.entity_id
_entity_poly.type
_entity_poly.pdbx_seq_one_letter_code
_entity_poly.pdbx_strand_id
1 'polypeptide(L)' 'MSDERPTIQQQIDEVLCCFLSIRSAVEAWQLAPEKHRSVETGACRSKLEPLEAAVRTLEWVRDNAEQLRQKGEPS' A
#
# COMPACT_ATOMS: atom_id res chain seq x y z
N MET A 1 20.97 -20.44 6.42
CA MET A 1 20.64 -19.30 5.54
C MET A 1 19.38 -18.69 6.09
N SER A 2 19.43 -17.44 6.54
CA SER A 2 18.26 -16.70 7.00
C SER A 2 17.31 -16.55 5.81
N ASP A 3 16.00 -16.73 6.03
CA ASP A 3 15.01 -16.46 4.99
C ASP A 3 15.03 -14.95 4.70
N GLU A 4 15.54 -14.54 3.54
CA GLU A 4 15.73 -13.12 3.17
C GLU A 4 14.43 -12.42 2.76
N ARG A 5 13.30 -13.13 2.80
CA ARG A 5 12.00 -12.58 2.40
C ARG A 5 11.51 -11.53 3.40
N PRO A 6 10.98 -10.39 2.94
CA PRO A 6 10.41 -9.38 3.82
C PRO A 6 9.20 -9.97 4.57
N THR A 7 9.15 -9.70 5.86
CA THR A 7 7.98 -10.03 6.69
C THR A 7 6.73 -9.32 6.17
N ILE A 8 5.54 -9.86 6.45
CA ILE A 8 4.28 -9.21 6.06
C ILE A 8 4.19 -7.78 6.63
N GLN A 9 4.71 -7.53 7.84
CA GLN A 9 4.73 -6.18 8.39
C GLN A 9 5.61 -5.23 7.56
N GLN A 10 6.79 -5.67 7.12
CA GLN A 10 7.65 -4.85 6.24
C GLN A 10 6.96 -4.56 4.90
N GLN A 11 6.22 -5.52 4.34
CA GLN A 11 5.45 -5.31 3.12
C GLN A 11 4.30 -4.32 3.34
N ILE A 12 3.59 -4.40 4.48
CA ILE A 12 2.56 -3.41 4.87
C ILE A 12 3.19 -2.01 4.94
N ASP A 13 4.32 -1.87 5.64
CA ASP A 13 4.99 -0.59 5.84
C ASP A 13 5.43 0.03 4.51
N GLU A 14 5.93 -0.78 3.57
CA GLU A 14 6.35 -0.32 2.24
C GLU A 14 5.16 0.17 1.40
N VAL A 15 4.06 -0.60 1.36
CA VAL A 15 2.85 -0.20 0.62
C VAL A 15 2.21 1.03 1.25
N LEU A 16 2.19 1.11 2.58
CA LEU A 16 1.66 2.27 3.31
C LEU A 16 2.51 3.52 3.03
N CYS A 17 3.83 3.39 3.01
CA CYS A 17 4.74 4.47 2.64
C CYS A 17 4.44 5.00 1.23
N CYS A 18 4.24 4.10 0.26
CA CYS A 18 3.85 4.46 -1.10
C CYS A 18 2.49 5.20 -1.13
N PHE A 19 1.49 4.66 -0.44
CA PHE A 19 0.15 5.25 -0.34
C PHE A 19 0.21 6.67 0.23
N LEU A 20 0.86 6.85 1.38
CA LEU A 20 0.96 8.15 2.05
C LEU A 20 1.70 9.17 1.18
N SER A 21 2.79 8.76 0.54
CA SER A 21 3.57 9.64 -0.35
C SER A 21 2.74 10.14 -1.53
N ILE A 22 1.99 9.25 -2.19
CA ILE A 22 1.13 9.61 -3.32
C ILE A 22 -0.04 10.48 -2.84
N ARG A 23 -0.66 10.15 -1.71
CA ARG A 23 -1.78 10.92 -1.15
C ARG A 23 -1.35 12.36 -0.88
N SER A 24 -0.23 12.53 -0.18
CA SER A 24 0.33 13.85 0.11
C SER A 24 0.70 14.64 -1.15
N ALA A 25 1.24 13.98 -2.19
CA ALA A 25 1.53 14.64 -3.46
C ALA A 25 0.25 15.14 -4.16
N VAL A 26 -0.82 14.33 -4.15
CA VAL A 26 -2.13 14.71 -4.73
C VAL A 26 -2.76 15.86 -3.94
N GLU A 27 -2.74 15.79 -2.62
CA GLU A 27 -3.26 16.85 -1.73
C GLU A 27 -2.50 18.18 -1.92
N ALA A 28 -1.16 18.13 -1.94
CA ALA A 28 -0.33 19.29 -2.19
C ALA A 28 -0.63 19.93 -3.55
N TRP A 29 -0.81 19.11 -4.59
CA TRP A 29 -1.16 19.61 -5.92
C TRP A 29 -2.55 20.26 -5.96
N GLN A 30 -3.54 19.70 -5.24
CA GLN A 30 -4.88 20.29 -5.16
C GLN A 30 -4.87 21.66 -4.49
N LEU A 31 -4.00 21.85 -3.49
CA LEU A 31 -3.85 23.12 -2.77
C LEU A 31 -2.94 24.12 -3.50
N ALA A 32 -2.10 23.66 -4.43
CA ALA A 32 -1.18 24.51 -5.16
C ALA A 32 -1.94 25.54 -6.05
N PRO A 33 -1.43 26.77 -6.17
CA PRO A 33 -1.94 27.74 -7.14
C PRO A 33 -1.88 27.18 -8.56
N GLU A 34 -2.87 27.50 -9.40
CA GLU A 34 -3.02 26.94 -10.75
C GLU A 34 -1.74 27.11 -11.60
N LYS A 35 -1.08 28.26 -11.52
CA LYS A 35 0.19 28.55 -12.20
C LYS A 35 1.36 27.64 -11.81
N HIS A 36 1.25 26.90 -10.71
CA HIS A 36 2.26 25.97 -10.20
C HIS A 36 1.80 24.51 -10.29
N ARG A 37 0.58 24.24 -10.75
CA ARG A 37 0.10 22.88 -10.94
C ARG A 37 0.76 22.30 -12.19
N SER A 38 1.33 21.11 -12.07
CA SER A 38 1.56 20.27 -13.25
C SER A 38 0.21 19.90 -13.88
N VAL A 39 0.18 19.63 -15.18
CA VAL A 39 -1.07 19.33 -15.90
C VAL A 39 -1.72 18.02 -15.40
N GLU A 40 -0.92 17.08 -14.87
CA GLU A 40 -1.39 15.72 -14.63
C GLU A 40 -1.11 15.22 -13.22
N THR A 41 -2.19 14.95 -12.48
CA THR A 41 -2.20 14.13 -11.25
C THR A 41 -3.10 12.91 -11.36
N GLY A 42 -3.79 12.71 -12.50
CA GLY A 42 -4.71 11.61 -12.70
C GLY A 42 -4.05 10.25 -12.49
N ALA A 43 -2.85 10.05 -13.04
CA ALA A 43 -2.05 8.84 -12.89
C ALA A 43 -1.57 8.58 -11.46
N CYS A 44 -1.40 9.61 -10.64
CA CYS A 44 -1.08 9.44 -9.21
C CYS A 44 -2.35 9.13 -8.41
N ARG A 45 -3.44 9.87 -8.68
CA ARG A 45 -4.73 9.68 -8.00
C ARG A 45 -5.29 8.27 -8.20
N SER A 46 -5.17 7.71 -9.42
CA SER A 46 -5.66 6.36 -9.72
C SER A 46 -4.94 5.24 -8.96
N LYS A 47 -3.77 5.51 -8.36
CA LYS A 47 -3.02 4.54 -7.56
C LYS A 47 -3.49 4.45 -6.12
N LEU A 48 -4.22 5.44 -5.61
CA LEU A 48 -4.59 5.52 -4.19
C LEU A 48 -5.48 4.36 -3.75
N GLU A 49 -6.55 4.09 -4.50
CA GLU A 49 -7.53 3.05 -4.14
C GLU A 49 -6.92 1.62 -4.22
N PRO A 50 -6.15 1.27 -5.27
CA PRO A 50 -5.42 0.00 -5.29
C PRO A 50 -4.42 -0.16 -4.13
N LEU A 51 -3.68 0.89 -3.77
CA LEU A 51 -2.71 0.82 -2.67
C LEU A 51 -3.41 0.67 -1.32
N GLU A 52 -4.51 1.36 -1.09
CA GLU A 52 -5.33 1.20 0.12
C GLU A 52 -5.91 -0.22 0.23
N ALA A 53 -6.40 -0.78 -0.89
CA ALA A 53 -6.88 -2.16 -0.95
C ALA A 53 -5.76 -3.18 -0.67
N ALA A 54 -4.55 -2.94 -1.18
CA ALA A 54 -3.39 -3.77 -0.93
C ALA A 54 -2.99 -3.78 0.55
N VAL A 55 -2.96 -2.60 1.22
CA VAL A 55 -2.71 -2.52 2.67
C VAL A 55 -3.74 -3.34 3.44
N ARG A 56 -5.04 -3.12 3.20
CA ARG A 56 -6.12 -3.88 3.87
C ARG A 56 -5.97 -5.39 3.68
N THR A 57 -5.58 -5.82 2.49
CA THR A 57 -5.36 -7.24 2.18
C THR A 57 -4.19 -7.80 2.98
N LEU A 58 -3.07 -7.08 3.04
CA LEU A 58 -1.89 -7.50 3.79
C LEU A 58 -2.15 -7.53 5.30
N GLU A 59 -2.88 -6.55 5.83
CA GLU A 59 -3.34 -6.54 7.23
C GLU A 59 -4.21 -7.75 7.53
N TRP A 60 -5.16 -8.07 6.65
CA TRP A 60 -5.97 -9.28 6.79
C TRP A 60 -5.12 -10.55 6.79
N VAL A 61 -4.13 -10.65 5.89
CA VAL A 61 -3.21 -11.81 5.86
C VAL A 61 -2.40 -11.91 7.14
N ARG A 62 -1.86 -10.79 7.65
CA ARG A 62 -1.11 -10.74 8.91
C ARG A 62 -1.97 -11.23 10.07
N ASP A 63 -3.19 -10.72 10.17
CA ASP A 63 -4.09 -10.98 11.30
C ASP A 63 -4.68 -12.41 11.25
N ASN A 64 -4.68 -13.05 10.08
CA ASN A 64 -5.19 -14.41 9.87
C ASN A 64 -4.08 -15.44 9.55
N ALA A 65 -2.81 -15.09 9.77
CA ALA A 65 -1.67 -15.90 9.36
C ALA A 65 -1.70 -17.34 9.92
N GLU A 66 -2.19 -17.52 11.15
CA GLU A 66 -2.30 -18.84 11.78
C GLU A 66 -3.39 -19.71 11.12
N GLN A 67 -4.54 -19.13 10.79
CA GLN A 67 -5.63 -19.84 10.11
C GLN A 67 -5.23 -20.24 8.68
N LEU A 68 -4.43 -19.41 8.01
CA LEU A 68 -3.91 -19.70 6.67
C LEU A 68 -2.90 -20.85 6.69
N ARG A 69 -2.07 -20.97 7.74
CA ARG A 69 -1.17 -22.12 7.92
C ARG A 69 -1.95 -23.41 8.12
N GLN A 70 -2.96 -23.41 8.99
CA GLN A 70 -3.75 -24.61 9.30
C GLN A 70 -4.62 -25.11 8.14
N LYS A 71 -5.06 -24.21 7.24
CA LYS A 71 -5.78 -24.60 6.01
C LYS A 71 -4.88 -25.12 4.89
N GLY A 72 -3.57 -24.96 5.00
CA GLY A 72 -2.59 -25.35 3.98
C GLY A 72 -2.00 -26.75 4.16
N GLU A 73 -2.23 -27.42 5.30
CA GLU A 73 -1.77 -28.79 5.53
C GLU A 73 -2.80 -29.78 4.98
N PRO A 74 -2.45 -30.61 3.98
CA PRO A 74 -3.32 -31.71 3.57
C PRO A 74 -3.34 -32.75 4.70
N SER A 75 -4.54 -33.10 5.14
CA SER A 75 -4.79 -34.28 6.00
C SER A 75 -4.46 -35.58 5.26
#